data_AF-A0AAV5BAY8-F1
#
_entry.id   AF-A0AAV5BAY8-F1
#
_cell.length_a   1.000
_cell.length_b   1.000
_cell.length_c   1.000
_cell.angle_alpha   90.00
_cell.angle_beta   90.00
_cell.angle_gamma   90.00
#
_symmetry.space_group_name_H-M   'P 1'
#
loop_
_entity.id
_entity.type
_entity.pdbx_description
1 polymer ?
#
loop_
_entity_poly.entity_id
_entity_poly.type
_entity_poly.pdbx_seq_one_letter_code
_entity_poly.pdbx_strand_id
1 'polypeptide(L)'
;MKKTSTVRKRNRIIAICLCVIALLGAIAFFVFRPAEPIKAREQVEVAYGEPVRLDPALFVEGEADNITIESPLLSDSSLYTYNKTTRQVTSKGKDTLEPGEFPITLIRGSEKAASTLIVKNTGQPRFIGMPELVVVEENAIDFDLANYFLAIADSPVRIETDPIDISAPKEETVTIKAVCENGSTAQQEVKVKVISTDAVASQETISSMINGLTVLNQQTWDALNSGSQTSISIASQPKEVTTILLQKEKGTLKNSISYTKQENKKYFDAKTFKPDNLKKDAGRQEQTPSKENSGSQAQEQAPAYQAPVYTPSAPVQQPDPEPTPEPIPEPNPEPTPQPEPEPAPEPEPAPEPEPVIPDTPGQSGSDSTV
;
A
#
# COMPACT_ATOMS: atom_id res chain seq x y z
N MET A 1 -69.98 61.08 -12.20
CA MET A 1 -68.84 60.20 -12.60
C MET A 1 -67.65 60.15 -11.62
N LYS A 2 -67.70 60.76 -10.41
CA LYS A 2 -66.54 60.77 -9.48
C LYS A 2 -66.42 59.53 -8.55
N LYS A 3 -67.52 58.83 -8.22
CA LYS A 3 -67.51 57.68 -7.29
C LYS A 3 -66.81 56.42 -7.85
N THR A 4 -66.85 56.19 -9.16
CA THR A 4 -66.25 55.00 -9.79
C THR A 4 -64.73 55.08 -9.91
N SER A 5 -64.16 56.28 -10.04
CA SER A 5 -62.70 56.51 -10.12
C SER A 5 -61.99 56.18 -8.80
N THR A 6 -62.58 56.59 -7.67
CA THR A 6 -62.01 56.38 -6.33
C THR A 6 -62.00 54.90 -5.93
N VAL A 7 -63.07 54.16 -6.28
CA VAL A 7 -63.15 52.71 -6.05
C VAL A 7 -62.13 51.97 -6.90
N ARG A 8 -61.93 52.37 -8.18
CA ARG A 8 -60.94 51.76 -9.07
C ARG A 8 -59.50 51.99 -8.59
N LYS A 9 -59.21 53.17 -8.03
CA LYS A 9 -57.90 53.47 -7.40
C LYS A 9 -57.67 52.65 -6.13
N ARG A 10 -58.67 52.54 -5.25
CA ARG A 10 -58.58 51.73 -4.03
C ARG A 10 -58.38 50.24 -4.34
N ASN A 11 -59.10 49.70 -5.32
CA ASN A 11 -58.94 48.29 -5.72
C ASN A 11 -57.59 48.03 -6.40
N ARG A 12 -57.03 49.01 -7.13
CA ARG A 12 -55.65 48.93 -7.65
C ARG A 12 -54.62 48.91 -6.51
N ILE A 13 -54.78 49.74 -5.48
CA ILE A 13 -53.86 49.75 -4.34
C ILE A 13 -53.93 48.41 -3.59
N ILE A 14 -55.13 47.88 -3.35
CA ILE A 14 -55.31 46.57 -2.70
C ILE A 14 -54.66 45.45 -3.54
N ALA A 15 -54.84 45.46 -4.86
CA ALA A 15 -54.22 44.48 -5.75
C ALA A 15 -52.68 44.55 -5.72
N ILE A 16 -52.10 45.76 -5.69
CA ILE A 16 -50.65 45.95 -5.59
C ILE A 16 -50.13 45.45 -4.23
N CYS A 17 -50.82 45.76 -3.13
CA CYS A 17 -50.44 45.25 -1.81
C CYS A 17 -50.49 43.73 -1.75
N LEU A 18 -51.51 43.09 -2.33
CA LEU A 18 -51.61 41.63 -2.40
C LEU A 18 -50.49 41.01 -3.23
N CYS A 19 -50.11 41.62 -4.37
CA CYS A 19 -48.97 41.17 -5.17
C CYS A 19 -47.64 41.30 -4.41
N VAL A 20 -47.43 42.38 -3.65
CA VAL A 20 -46.23 42.56 -2.83
C VAL A 20 -46.16 41.54 -1.70
N ILE A 21 -47.28 41.25 -1.03
CA ILE A 21 -47.34 40.20 0.00
C ILE A 21 -47.06 38.82 -0.60
N ALA A 22 -47.60 38.52 -1.79
CA ALA A 22 -47.32 37.26 -2.48
C ALA A 22 -45.86 37.15 -2.91
N LEU A 23 -45.24 38.23 -3.39
CA LEU A 23 -43.81 38.28 -3.72
C LEU A 23 -42.93 38.11 -2.48
N LEU A 24 -43.24 38.80 -1.38
CA LEU A 24 -42.53 38.63 -0.10
C LEU A 24 -42.72 37.21 0.46
N GLY A 25 -43.91 36.62 0.31
CA GLY A 25 -44.19 35.23 0.66
C GLY A 25 -43.41 34.24 -0.21
N ALA A 26 -43.27 34.50 -1.51
CA ALA A 26 -42.49 33.67 -2.42
C ALA A 26 -40.97 33.79 -2.15
N ILE A 27 -40.47 34.99 -1.87
CA ILE A 27 -39.09 35.22 -1.47
C ILE A 27 -38.82 34.54 -0.13
N ALA A 28 -39.71 34.71 0.86
CA ALA A 28 -39.61 34.01 2.13
C ALA A 28 -39.65 32.49 1.93
N PHE A 29 -40.51 31.95 1.08
CA PHE A 29 -40.56 30.53 0.77
C PHE A 29 -39.27 30.03 0.09
N PHE A 30 -38.67 30.83 -0.79
CA PHE A 30 -37.41 30.47 -1.46
C PHE A 30 -36.20 30.57 -0.52
N VAL A 31 -36.19 31.56 0.38
CA VAL A 31 -35.14 31.77 1.40
C VAL A 31 -35.28 30.79 2.57
N PHE A 32 -36.49 30.36 2.90
CA PHE A 32 -36.80 29.39 3.95
C PHE A 32 -37.21 28.01 3.39
N ARG A 33 -36.74 27.63 2.20
CA ARG A 33 -36.84 26.21 1.81
C ARG A 33 -35.98 25.41 2.79
N PRO A 34 -36.54 24.44 3.55
CA PRO A 34 -35.72 23.57 4.37
C PRO A 34 -34.74 22.84 3.46
N ALA A 35 -33.47 22.84 3.83
CA ALA A 35 -32.47 22.04 3.14
C ALA A 35 -32.93 20.58 3.13
N GLU A 36 -32.77 19.89 2.00
CA GLU A 36 -33.09 18.46 1.94
C GLU A 36 -32.17 17.70 2.89
N PRO A 37 -32.74 16.82 3.73
CA PRO A 37 -31.97 16.17 4.76
C PRO A 37 -30.89 15.24 4.17
N ILE A 38 -29.75 15.15 4.87
CA ILE A 38 -28.70 14.19 4.55
C ILE A 38 -29.24 12.78 4.80
N LYS A 39 -29.51 12.05 3.72
CA LYS A 39 -29.85 10.63 3.77
C LYS A 39 -28.58 9.81 3.97
N ALA A 40 -28.12 9.71 5.21
CA ALA A 40 -26.94 8.92 5.55
C ALA A 40 -27.26 7.42 5.53
N ARG A 41 -26.33 6.63 4.99
CA ARG A 41 -26.30 5.18 5.25
C ARG A 41 -26.01 4.98 6.72
N GLU A 42 -26.73 4.07 7.38
CA GLU A 42 -26.49 3.78 8.80
C GLU A 42 -25.07 3.24 9.03
N GLN A 43 -24.64 2.31 8.16
CA GLN A 43 -23.33 1.67 8.24
C GLN A 43 -22.74 1.49 6.84
N VAL A 44 -21.41 1.58 6.77
CA VAL A 44 -20.60 1.28 5.59
C VAL A 44 -19.54 0.28 6.01
N GLU A 45 -19.58 -0.91 5.43
CA GLU A 45 -18.61 -1.96 5.76
C GLU A 45 -17.47 -1.99 4.74
N VAL A 46 -16.24 -2.09 5.24
CA VAL A 46 -15.03 -2.27 4.43
C VAL A 46 -14.27 -3.47 4.98
N ALA A 47 -13.68 -4.25 4.07
CA ALA A 47 -12.83 -5.38 4.47
C ALA A 47 -11.50 -4.87 5.04
N TYR A 48 -11.06 -5.47 6.15
CA TYR A 48 -9.73 -5.20 6.69
C TYR A 48 -8.64 -5.45 5.64
N GLY A 49 -7.78 -4.46 5.43
CA GLY A 49 -6.70 -4.53 4.46
C GLY A 49 -6.93 -3.78 3.16
N GLU A 50 -8.19 -3.45 2.84
CA GLU A 50 -8.48 -2.58 1.71
C GLU A 50 -8.12 -1.12 2.04
N PRO A 51 -7.63 -0.33 1.07
CA PRO A 51 -7.43 1.10 1.26
C PRO A 51 -8.74 1.81 1.65
N VAL A 52 -8.84 2.25 2.90
CA VAL A 52 -9.99 3.02 3.38
C VAL A 52 -9.84 4.47 2.95
N ARG A 53 -10.71 4.93 2.05
CA ARG A 53 -10.79 6.33 1.62
C ARG A 53 -12.06 6.98 2.16
N LEU A 54 -11.92 8.08 2.90
CA LEU A 54 -13.06 8.80 3.48
C LEU A 54 -13.69 9.73 2.44
N ASP A 55 -14.52 9.17 1.57
CA ASP A 55 -15.31 9.92 0.60
C ASP A 55 -16.77 10.06 1.08
N PRO A 56 -17.33 11.29 1.17
CA PRO A 56 -18.73 11.51 1.55
C PRO A 56 -19.74 10.67 0.75
N ALA A 57 -19.47 10.39 -0.53
CA ALA A 57 -20.34 9.58 -1.39
C ALA A 57 -20.51 8.13 -0.91
N LEU A 58 -19.57 7.61 -0.11
CA LEU A 58 -19.69 6.27 0.48
C LEU A 58 -20.76 6.20 1.57
N PHE A 59 -21.11 7.33 2.19
CA PHE A 59 -21.93 7.37 3.40
C PHE A 59 -23.33 7.92 3.17
N VAL A 60 -23.72 8.24 1.93
CA VAL A 60 -25.05 8.80 1.61
C VAL A 60 -25.82 7.99 0.56
N GLU A 61 -27.14 8.05 0.67
CA GLU A 61 -28.11 7.56 -0.31
C GLU A 61 -28.52 8.70 -1.25
N GLY A 62 -27.58 9.18 -2.08
CA GLY A 62 -27.83 10.25 -3.05
C GLY A 62 -26.60 11.12 -3.30
N GLU A 63 -26.85 12.36 -3.72
CA GLU A 63 -25.79 13.32 -4.04
C GLU A 63 -25.01 13.74 -2.79
N ALA A 64 -23.68 13.69 -2.89
CA ALA A 64 -22.75 14.03 -1.82
C ALA A 64 -22.27 15.49 -1.86
N ASP A 65 -22.92 16.32 -2.66
CA ASP A 65 -22.55 17.72 -2.86
C ASP A 65 -22.55 18.51 -1.55
N ASN A 66 -21.47 19.27 -1.36
CA ASN A 66 -21.24 20.13 -0.19
C ASN A 66 -21.30 19.38 1.15
N ILE A 67 -21.05 18.06 1.16
CA ILE A 67 -20.92 17.27 2.38
C ILE A 67 -19.45 17.18 2.78
N THR A 68 -19.16 17.46 4.04
CA THR A 68 -17.87 17.17 4.66
C THR A 68 -18.01 16.07 5.71
N ILE A 69 -16.92 15.35 5.97
CA ILE A 69 -16.85 14.33 7.02
C ILE A 69 -16.13 14.90 8.24
N GLU A 70 -16.71 14.71 9.42
CA GLU A 70 -16.05 14.79 10.73
C GLU A 70 -15.91 13.37 11.30
N SER A 71 -14.72 13.01 11.80
CA SER A 71 -14.44 11.71 12.42
C SER A 71 -13.15 11.75 13.23
N PRO A 72 -13.00 10.96 14.32
CA PRO A 72 -11.71 10.72 14.97
C PRO A 72 -10.62 10.25 14.01
N LEU A 73 -11.00 9.54 12.94
CA LEU A 73 -10.10 9.12 11.85
C LEU A 73 -9.39 10.29 11.15
N LEU A 74 -9.97 11.49 11.20
CA LEU A 74 -9.43 12.71 10.61
C LEU A 74 -8.72 13.61 11.64
N SER A 75 -9.17 13.59 12.90
CA SER A 75 -8.73 14.53 13.93
C SER A 75 -7.71 13.96 14.92
N ASP A 76 -7.78 12.66 15.22
CA ASP A 76 -6.92 12.02 16.22
C ASP A 76 -5.62 11.49 15.58
N SER A 77 -4.66 12.40 15.42
CA SER A 77 -3.34 12.09 14.87
C SER A 77 -2.45 11.19 15.75
N SER A 78 -2.86 10.92 16.99
CA SER A 78 -2.15 9.98 17.88
C SER A 78 -2.46 8.54 17.50
N LEU A 79 -3.69 8.27 17.06
CA LEU A 79 -4.18 6.94 16.71
C LEU A 79 -4.22 6.67 15.20
N TYR A 80 -4.34 7.72 14.37
CA TYR A 80 -4.53 7.55 12.93
C TYR A 80 -3.61 8.43 12.08
N THR A 81 -3.44 8.04 10.82
CA THR A 81 -2.78 8.82 9.79
C THR A 81 -3.75 9.06 8.64
N TYR A 82 -3.99 10.32 8.29
CA TYR A 82 -4.87 10.70 7.18
C TYR A 82 -4.11 11.46 6.10
N ASN A 83 -4.12 10.94 4.88
CA ASN A 83 -3.55 11.58 3.71
C ASN A 83 -4.61 12.46 3.03
N LYS A 84 -4.47 13.78 3.12
CA LYS A 84 -5.42 14.75 2.54
C LYS A 84 -5.53 14.68 1.02
N THR A 85 -4.48 14.25 0.32
CA THR A 85 -4.44 14.15 -1.14
C THR A 85 -5.18 12.93 -1.64
N THR A 86 -4.92 11.76 -1.05
CA THR A 86 -5.55 10.49 -1.45
C THR A 86 -6.85 10.20 -0.70
N ARG A 87 -7.17 11.01 0.32
CA ARG A 87 -8.24 10.81 1.30
C ARG A 87 -8.17 9.48 2.05
N GLN A 88 -6.99 8.86 2.06
CA GLN A 88 -6.79 7.55 2.68
C GLN A 88 -6.49 7.68 4.17
N VAL A 89 -7.04 6.77 4.97
CA VAL A 89 -6.77 6.66 6.41
C VAL A 89 -6.13 5.32 6.76
N THR A 90 -5.17 5.33 7.67
CA THR A 90 -4.57 4.14 8.28
C THR A 90 -4.46 4.30 9.80
N SER A 91 -4.32 3.19 10.52
CA SER A 91 -3.91 3.24 11.93
C SER A 91 -2.47 3.74 12.06
N LYS A 92 -2.14 4.40 13.17
CA LYS A 92 -0.80 4.98 13.38
C LYS A 92 0.29 3.91 13.25
N GLY A 93 1.27 4.18 12.39
CA GLY A 93 2.38 3.26 12.15
C GLY A 93 1.99 1.96 11.44
N LYS A 94 0.81 1.92 10.82
CA LYS A 94 0.30 0.79 10.02
C LYS A 94 0.02 1.25 8.59
N ASP A 95 0.05 0.29 7.67
CA ASP A 95 -0.24 0.53 6.25
C ASP A 95 -1.74 0.51 5.94
N THR A 96 -2.57 0.03 6.88
CA THR A 96 -4.03 -0.10 6.73
C THR A 96 -4.74 0.34 8.02
N LEU A 97 -6.04 0.59 7.94
CA LEU A 97 -6.88 0.86 9.11
C LEU A 97 -7.22 -0.48 9.77
N GLU A 98 -6.90 -0.63 11.06
CA GLU A 98 -7.20 -1.83 11.83
C GLU A 98 -8.71 -2.07 11.98
N PRO A 99 -9.16 -3.33 12.21
CA PRO A 99 -10.57 -3.63 12.38
C PRO A 99 -11.20 -2.84 13.55
N GLY A 100 -12.42 -2.36 13.35
CA GLY A 100 -13.14 -1.57 14.33
C GLY A 100 -14.37 -0.89 13.74
N GLU A 101 -15.12 -0.24 14.62
CA GLU A 101 -16.25 0.61 14.27
C GLU A 101 -15.86 2.07 14.52
N PHE A 102 -16.03 2.91 13.50
CA PHE A 102 -15.56 4.29 13.51
C PHE A 102 -16.73 5.22 13.23
N PRO A 103 -17.02 6.18 14.14
CA PRO A 103 -18.10 7.12 13.94
C PRO A 103 -17.76 8.11 12.83
N ILE A 104 -18.72 8.33 11.94
CA ILE A 104 -18.68 9.27 10.83
C ILE A 104 -19.82 10.27 11.01
N THR A 105 -19.50 11.55 11.01
CA THR A 105 -20.51 12.62 11.00
C THR A 105 -20.44 13.35 9.66
N LEU A 106 -21.54 13.33 8.93
CA LEU A 106 -21.69 14.04 7.66
C LEU A 106 -22.28 15.42 7.93
N ILE A 107 -21.71 16.45 7.33
CA ILE A 107 -22.10 17.85 7.56
C ILE A 107 -22.39 18.55 6.25
N ARG A 108 -23.56 19.16 6.14
CA ARG A 108 -23.98 20.02 5.03
C ARG A 108 -24.58 21.31 5.60
N GLY A 109 -23.81 22.39 5.57
CA GLY A 109 -24.20 23.64 6.22
C GLY A 109 -24.39 23.46 7.72
N SER A 110 -25.61 23.66 8.23
CA SER A 110 -25.97 23.44 9.65
C SER A 110 -26.46 22.03 9.94
N GLU A 111 -26.70 21.21 8.91
CA GLU A 111 -27.23 19.87 9.08
C GLU A 111 -26.13 18.86 9.38
N LYS A 112 -26.42 17.93 10.29
CA LYS A 112 -25.56 16.80 10.63
C LYS A 112 -26.33 15.49 10.51
N ALA A 113 -25.67 14.46 9.98
CA ALA A 113 -26.16 13.09 10.00
C ALA A 113 -25.05 12.13 10.44
N ALA A 114 -25.43 11.08 11.16
CA ALA A 114 -24.50 10.06 11.65
C ALA A 114 -24.45 8.87 10.69
N SER A 115 -23.27 8.26 10.59
CA SER A 115 -23.00 7.00 9.90
C SER A 115 -21.86 6.28 10.64
N THR A 116 -21.70 4.99 10.42
CA THR A 116 -20.60 4.21 11.00
C THR A 116 -19.80 3.54 9.89
N LEU A 117 -18.49 3.77 9.87
CA LEU A 117 -17.58 2.95 9.08
C LEU A 117 -17.19 1.72 9.90
N ILE A 118 -17.43 0.53 9.36
CA ILE A 118 -17.06 -0.74 10.00
C ILE A 118 -15.95 -1.37 9.18
N VAL A 119 -14.73 -1.38 9.74
CA VAL A 119 -13.64 -2.20 9.20
C VAL A 119 -13.73 -3.55 9.88
N LYS A 120 -14.13 -4.58 9.13
CA LYS A 120 -14.24 -5.93 9.66
C LYS A 120 -13.16 -6.82 9.09
N ASN A 121 -12.57 -7.65 9.95
CA ASN A 121 -11.84 -8.79 9.43
C ASN A 121 -12.85 -9.76 8.82
N THR A 122 -12.92 -9.78 7.49
CA THR A 122 -13.86 -10.61 6.73
C THR A 122 -13.40 -12.06 6.61
N GLY A 123 -12.21 -12.40 7.11
CA GLY A 123 -11.55 -13.67 6.83
C GLY A 123 -11.24 -13.86 5.34
N GLN A 124 -11.34 -12.79 4.53
CA GLN A 124 -10.92 -12.78 3.14
C GLN A 124 -9.39 -12.71 3.06
N PRO A 125 -8.79 -13.33 2.03
CA PRO A 125 -7.36 -13.22 1.85
C PRO A 125 -6.97 -11.81 1.43
N ARG A 126 -5.78 -11.39 1.86
CA ARG A 126 -5.21 -10.06 1.57
C ARG A 126 -3.85 -10.18 0.91
N PHE A 127 -3.65 -9.49 -0.20
CA PHE A 127 -2.35 -9.38 -0.86
C PHE A 127 -1.38 -8.49 -0.08
N ILE A 128 -0.11 -8.87 -0.05
CA ILE A 128 0.98 -8.16 0.64
C ILE A 128 1.99 -7.68 -0.40
N GLY A 129 2.31 -6.38 -0.37
CA GLY A 129 3.34 -5.80 -1.24
C GLY A 129 3.08 -6.06 -2.72
N MET A 130 1.85 -5.80 -3.18
CA MET A 130 1.44 -6.05 -4.56
C MET A 130 2.31 -5.22 -5.53
N PRO A 131 3.05 -5.84 -6.47
CA PRO A 131 3.81 -5.08 -7.47
C PRO A 131 2.88 -4.49 -8.53
N GLU A 132 3.21 -3.31 -9.05
CA GLU A 132 2.49 -2.72 -10.19
C GLU A 132 2.81 -3.43 -11.52
N LEU A 133 4.03 -3.94 -11.63
CA LEU A 133 4.57 -4.59 -12.82
C LEU A 133 5.45 -5.78 -12.43
N VAL A 134 5.22 -6.92 -13.06
CA VAL A 134 6.09 -8.10 -13.03
C VAL A 134 6.83 -8.19 -14.37
N VAL A 135 8.16 -8.13 -14.34
CA VAL A 135 9.00 -8.29 -15.52
C VAL A 135 9.64 -9.68 -15.49
N VAL A 136 9.46 -10.47 -16.55
CA VAL A 136 10.00 -11.83 -16.67
C VAL A 136 10.71 -12.02 -18.00
N GLU A 137 11.76 -12.85 -18.00
CA GLU A 137 12.43 -13.25 -19.23
C GLU A 137 11.59 -14.26 -20.03
N GLU A 138 11.63 -14.14 -21.36
CA GLU A 138 11.01 -15.12 -22.24
C GLU A 138 11.57 -16.54 -22.04
N ASN A 139 10.71 -17.54 -22.14
CA ASN A 139 11.06 -18.96 -22.00
C ASN A 139 11.81 -19.30 -20.70
N ALA A 140 11.57 -18.53 -19.63
CA ALA A 140 12.16 -18.80 -18.33
C ALA A 140 11.75 -20.18 -17.79
N ILE A 141 12.73 -20.94 -17.29
CA ILE A 141 12.53 -22.30 -16.79
C ILE A 141 11.83 -22.24 -15.43
N ASP A 142 10.91 -23.19 -15.20
CA ASP A 142 10.14 -23.28 -13.95
C ASP A 142 9.31 -22.02 -13.64
N PHE A 143 8.95 -21.23 -14.65
CA PHE A 143 8.11 -20.06 -14.45
C PHE A 143 6.73 -20.43 -13.89
N ASP A 144 6.36 -19.75 -12.82
CA ASP A 144 5.05 -19.81 -12.19
C ASP A 144 4.71 -18.40 -11.67
N LEU A 145 3.72 -17.77 -12.29
CA LEU A 145 3.31 -16.40 -11.98
C LEU A 145 2.84 -16.26 -10.53
N ALA A 146 2.29 -17.32 -9.92
CA ALA A 146 1.84 -17.29 -8.53
C ALA A 146 2.98 -16.99 -7.54
N ASN A 147 4.23 -17.36 -7.88
CA ASN A 147 5.40 -17.14 -7.02
C ASN A 147 5.84 -15.67 -6.90
N TYR A 148 5.21 -14.75 -7.64
CA TYR A 148 5.47 -13.31 -7.55
C TYR A 148 4.54 -12.59 -6.56
N PHE A 149 3.55 -13.29 -6.00
CA PHE A 149 2.53 -12.70 -5.13
C PHE A 149 2.46 -13.38 -3.78
N LEU A 150 2.20 -12.59 -2.76
CA LEU A 150 2.00 -13.06 -1.40
C LEU A 150 0.61 -12.64 -0.94
N ALA A 151 -0.18 -13.58 -0.42
CA ALA A 151 -1.40 -13.31 0.30
C ALA A 151 -1.35 -13.91 1.71
N ILE A 152 -2.04 -13.27 2.65
CA ILE A 152 -2.28 -13.79 3.99
C ILE A 152 -3.77 -13.93 4.27
N ALA A 153 -4.15 -14.86 5.12
CA ALA A 153 -5.53 -15.04 5.57
C ALA A 153 -5.59 -15.81 6.90
N ASP A 154 -6.73 -15.80 7.57
CA ASP A 154 -6.96 -16.61 8.77
C ASP A 154 -7.17 -18.10 8.44
N SER A 155 -7.62 -18.40 7.22
CA SER A 155 -7.73 -19.75 6.65
C SER A 155 -6.51 -20.05 5.78
N PRO A 156 -6.14 -21.33 5.54
CA PRO A 156 -5.17 -21.66 4.50
C PRO A 156 -5.56 -21.01 3.17
N VAL A 157 -4.59 -20.30 2.57
CA VAL A 157 -4.75 -19.49 1.37
C VAL A 157 -3.74 -19.94 0.32
N ARG A 158 -4.10 -19.85 -0.96
CA ARG A 158 -3.19 -20.01 -2.11
C ARG A 158 -3.43 -18.91 -3.14
N ILE A 159 -2.45 -18.69 -4.01
CA ILE A 159 -2.62 -17.85 -5.20
C ILE A 159 -2.99 -18.74 -6.39
N GLU A 160 -3.96 -18.30 -7.17
CA GLU A 160 -4.35 -18.85 -8.46
C GLU A 160 -4.16 -17.77 -9.52
N THR A 161 -3.58 -18.16 -10.65
CA THR A 161 -3.36 -17.28 -11.80
C THR A 161 -3.72 -18.04 -13.07
N ASP A 162 -4.26 -17.33 -14.06
CA ASP A 162 -4.42 -17.92 -15.38
C ASP A 162 -3.05 -18.20 -16.00
N PRO A 163 -2.90 -19.28 -16.81
CA PRO A 163 -1.66 -19.53 -17.53
C PRO A 163 -1.34 -18.38 -18.48
N ILE A 164 -0.10 -17.92 -18.45
CA ILE A 164 0.39 -16.89 -19.37
C ILE A 164 1.47 -17.47 -20.29
N ASP A 165 1.41 -17.06 -21.56
CA ASP A 165 2.44 -17.40 -22.54
C ASP A 165 3.64 -16.46 -22.39
N ILE A 166 4.80 -16.98 -22.03
CA ILE A 166 6.04 -16.22 -21.91
C ILE A 166 7.02 -16.54 -23.05
N SER A 167 6.56 -17.07 -24.17
CA SER A 167 7.45 -17.52 -25.25
C SER A 167 8.07 -16.39 -26.08
N ALA A 168 7.53 -15.17 -26.00
CA ALA A 168 8.00 -14.00 -26.73
C ALA A 168 7.73 -12.70 -25.95
N PRO A 169 8.43 -11.59 -26.27
CA PRO A 169 8.26 -10.32 -25.57
C PRO A 169 6.88 -9.72 -25.80
N LYS A 170 6.21 -9.32 -24.72
CA LYS A 170 4.88 -8.70 -24.73
C LYS A 170 4.58 -8.04 -23.38
N GLU A 171 3.51 -7.25 -23.33
CA GLU A 171 2.96 -6.75 -22.07
C GLU A 171 1.45 -7.02 -22.04
N GLU A 172 0.95 -7.59 -20.94
CA GLU A 172 -0.47 -7.88 -20.73
C GLU A 172 -0.89 -7.65 -19.28
N THR A 173 -2.17 -7.35 -19.06
CA THR A 173 -2.75 -7.27 -17.72
C THR A 173 -3.35 -8.63 -17.36
N VAL A 174 -2.99 -9.16 -16.20
CA VAL A 174 -3.42 -10.45 -15.69
C VAL A 174 -4.22 -10.26 -14.41
N THR A 175 -5.30 -11.01 -14.26
CA THR A 175 -6.02 -11.11 -12.99
C THR A 175 -5.42 -12.21 -12.14
N ILE A 176 -5.07 -11.89 -10.90
CA ILE A 176 -4.62 -12.85 -9.90
C ILE A 176 -5.69 -13.03 -8.83
N LYS A 177 -5.79 -14.23 -8.26
CA LYS A 177 -6.81 -14.56 -7.27
C LYS A 177 -6.19 -15.23 -6.06
N ALA A 178 -6.43 -14.70 -4.87
CA ALA A 178 -6.16 -15.39 -3.63
C ALA A 178 -7.42 -16.17 -3.22
N VAL A 179 -7.25 -17.46 -2.91
CA VAL A 179 -8.35 -18.37 -2.58
C VAL A 179 -8.06 -19.05 -1.25
N CYS A 180 -8.98 -18.88 -0.30
CA CYS A 180 -8.97 -19.57 0.98
C CYS A 180 -9.74 -20.89 0.89
N GLU A 181 -9.36 -21.87 1.72
CA GLU A 181 -10.09 -23.15 1.85
C GLU A 181 -11.54 -22.97 2.32
N ASN A 182 -11.83 -21.95 3.12
CA ASN A 182 -13.19 -21.59 3.54
C ASN A 182 -14.05 -20.98 2.41
N GLY A 183 -13.52 -20.86 1.18
CA GLY A 183 -14.20 -20.31 0.02
C GLY A 183 -14.11 -18.79 -0.13
N SER A 184 -13.53 -18.06 0.83
CA SER A 184 -13.31 -16.62 0.69
C SER A 184 -12.22 -16.34 -0.35
N THR A 185 -12.39 -15.26 -1.13
CA THR A 185 -11.48 -14.92 -2.22
C THR A 185 -11.25 -13.43 -2.33
N ALA A 186 -10.08 -13.03 -2.79
CA ALA A 186 -9.77 -11.67 -3.23
C ALA A 186 -9.10 -11.71 -4.61
N GLN A 187 -9.30 -10.67 -5.41
CA GLN A 187 -8.75 -10.57 -6.76
C GLN A 187 -8.05 -9.23 -6.95
N GLN A 188 -7.00 -9.22 -7.78
CA GLN A 188 -6.26 -8.01 -8.13
C GLN A 188 -5.73 -8.11 -9.56
N GLU A 189 -5.62 -6.98 -10.24
CA GLU A 189 -4.97 -6.91 -11.55
C GLU A 189 -3.51 -6.48 -11.42
N VAL A 190 -2.65 -7.04 -12.29
CA VAL A 190 -1.22 -6.73 -12.37
C VAL A 190 -0.76 -6.75 -13.82
N LYS A 191 0.19 -5.89 -14.17
CA LYS A 191 0.84 -5.94 -15.48
C LYS A 191 1.98 -6.94 -15.46
N VAL A 192 2.08 -7.74 -16.52
CA VAL A 192 3.19 -8.64 -16.76
C VAL A 192 3.86 -8.24 -18.06
N LYS A 193 5.16 -7.95 -18.01
CA LYS A 193 6.01 -7.65 -19.16
C LYS A 193 7.00 -8.80 -19.36
N VAL A 194 6.89 -9.47 -20.49
CA VAL A 194 7.87 -10.45 -20.96
C VAL A 194 8.92 -9.71 -21.78
N ILE A 195 10.20 -9.90 -21.45
CA ILE A 195 11.33 -9.30 -22.16
C ILE A 195 12.22 -10.37 -22.80
N SER A 196 12.94 -10.00 -23.84
CA SER A 196 13.83 -10.91 -24.55
C SER A 196 15.10 -11.23 -23.75
N THR A 197 15.73 -12.35 -24.06
CA THR A 197 17.04 -12.71 -23.47
C THR A 197 18.11 -11.62 -23.70
N ASP A 198 18.10 -10.97 -24.87
CA ASP A 198 19.02 -9.85 -25.17
C ASP A 198 18.80 -8.62 -24.26
N ALA A 199 17.56 -8.41 -23.79
CA ALA A 199 17.24 -7.31 -22.89
C ALA A 199 17.80 -7.59 -21.50
N VAL A 200 17.69 -8.83 -21.02
CA VAL A 200 18.31 -9.30 -19.78
C VAL A 200 19.85 -9.18 -19.86
N ALA A 201 20.46 -9.58 -20.97
CA ALA A 201 21.90 -9.42 -21.19
C ALA A 201 22.33 -7.94 -21.15
N SER A 202 21.46 -7.04 -21.65
CA SER A 202 21.62 -5.59 -21.61
C SER A 202 21.31 -4.96 -20.24
N GLN A 203 21.19 -5.76 -19.17
CA GLN A 203 20.90 -5.35 -17.80
C GLN A 203 19.51 -4.69 -17.61
N GLU A 204 18.53 -4.98 -18.47
CA GLU A 204 17.14 -4.65 -18.14
C GLU A 204 16.71 -5.45 -16.90
N THR A 205 16.06 -4.74 -15.96
CA THR A 205 15.72 -5.30 -14.65
C THR A 205 14.54 -6.26 -14.74
N ILE A 206 14.74 -7.50 -14.28
CA ILE A 206 13.66 -8.48 -14.09
C ILE A 206 13.17 -8.50 -12.64
N SER A 207 11.93 -8.93 -12.44
CA SER A 207 11.34 -9.04 -11.10
C SER A 207 11.89 -10.25 -10.35
N SER A 208 12.08 -10.11 -9.03
CA SER A 208 12.22 -11.25 -8.13
C SER A 208 10.85 -11.80 -7.73
N MET A 209 10.77 -13.12 -7.55
CA MET A 209 9.69 -13.80 -6.84
C MET A 209 9.69 -13.40 -5.36
N ILE A 210 8.65 -13.79 -4.62
CA ILE A 210 8.51 -13.46 -3.20
C ILE A 210 9.56 -14.10 -2.29
N ASN A 211 10.39 -15.02 -2.76
CA ASN A 211 11.54 -15.54 -2.01
C ASN A 211 12.87 -14.82 -2.32
N GLY A 212 12.84 -13.80 -3.16
CA GLY A 212 14.00 -12.99 -3.56
C GLY A 212 14.81 -13.60 -4.70
N LEU A 213 14.39 -14.76 -5.21
CA LEU A 213 14.99 -15.44 -6.35
C LEU A 213 14.27 -15.05 -7.65
N THR A 214 14.79 -15.47 -8.79
CA THR A 214 14.10 -15.28 -10.08
C THR A 214 14.26 -16.51 -10.97
N VAL A 215 13.51 -16.55 -12.07
CA VAL A 215 13.62 -17.56 -13.12
C VAL A 215 14.33 -16.97 -14.33
N LEU A 216 15.07 -17.81 -15.06
CA LEU A 216 15.83 -17.39 -16.23
C LEU A 216 15.66 -18.39 -17.37
N ASN A 217 15.85 -17.90 -18.60
CA ASN A 217 15.99 -18.71 -19.80
C ASN A 217 17.25 -19.60 -19.72
N GLN A 218 17.24 -20.75 -20.41
CA GLN A 218 18.41 -21.61 -20.52
C GLN A 218 19.63 -20.88 -21.10
N GLN A 219 19.45 -20.00 -22.09
CA GLN A 219 20.53 -19.23 -22.70
C GLN A 219 21.19 -18.28 -21.69
N THR A 220 20.41 -17.63 -20.84
CA THR A 220 20.95 -16.76 -19.78
C THR A 220 21.69 -17.56 -18.72
N TRP A 221 21.18 -18.74 -18.35
CA TRP A 221 21.93 -19.68 -17.51
C TRP A 221 23.28 -20.08 -18.13
N ASP A 222 23.29 -20.41 -19.42
CA ASP A 222 24.50 -20.83 -20.11
C ASP A 222 25.52 -19.68 -20.19
N ALA A 223 25.06 -18.44 -20.42
CA ALA A 223 25.91 -17.25 -20.44
C ALA A 223 26.50 -16.91 -19.06
N LEU A 224 25.73 -17.09 -17.99
CA LEU A 224 26.19 -16.91 -16.62
C LEU A 224 27.23 -17.99 -16.25
N ASN A 225 26.95 -19.26 -16.58
CA ASN A 225 27.85 -20.38 -16.30
C ASN A 225 29.14 -20.32 -17.14
N SER A 226 29.06 -19.88 -18.40
CA SER A 226 30.22 -19.68 -19.26
C SER A 226 31.05 -18.46 -18.87
N GLY A 227 30.51 -17.59 -18.00
CA GLY A 227 31.06 -16.29 -17.63
C GLY A 227 31.06 -15.26 -18.76
N SER A 228 30.33 -15.50 -19.86
CA SER A 228 30.05 -14.48 -20.88
C SER A 228 29.18 -13.35 -20.33
N GLN A 229 28.40 -13.65 -19.29
CA GLN A 229 27.66 -12.70 -18.48
C GLN A 229 28.01 -12.92 -17.01
N THR A 230 28.20 -11.85 -16.25
CA THR A 230 28.65 -11.92 -14.85
C THR A 230 27.58 -11.49 -13.85
N SER A 231 26.55 -10.78 -14.31
CA SER A 231 25.44 -10.29 -13.48
C SER A 231 24.15 -10.16 -14.28
N ILE A 232 23.04 -10.07 -13.55
CA ILE A 232 21.74 -9.62 -14.04
C ILE A 232 21.17 -8.60 -13.06
N SER A 233 20.37 -7.67 -13.57
CA SER A 233 19.63 -6.71 -12.75
C SER A 233 18.33 -7.34 -12.26
N ILE A 234 18.12 -7.39 -10.94
CA ILE A 234 16.92 -7.96 -10.32
C ILE A 234 16.29 -6.93 -9.39
N ALA A 235 14.98 -6.71 -9.52
CA ALA A 235 14.23 -5.84 -8.64
C ALA A 235 14.18 -6.42 -7.22
N SER A 236 14.40 -5.54 -6.23
CA SER A 236 14.23 -5.90 -4.82
C SER A 236 12.75 -6.06 -4.47
N GLN A 237 12.51 -6.83 -3.41
CA GLN A 237 11.16 -7.07 -2.92
C GLN A 237 10.64 -5.90 -2.09
N PRO A 238 9.31 -5.71 -2.04
CA PRO A 238 8.69 -4.83 -1.06
C PRO A 238 9.06 -5.22 0.38
N LYS A 239 9.22 -4.23 1.25
CA LYS A 239 9.63 -4.43 2.65
C LYS A 239 8.57 -5.22 3.44
N GLU A 240 7.31 -5.10 3.03
CA GLU A 240 6.16 -5.79 3.59
C GLU A 240 6.27 -7.30 3.36
N VAL A 241 6.66 -7.72 2.13
CA VAL A 241 6.84 -9.13 1.77
C VAL A 241 7.94 -9.76 2.62
N THR A 242 9.11 -9.12 2.67
CA THR A 242 10.25 -9.60 3.48
C THR A 242 9.93 -9.66 4.97
N THR A 243 9.17 -8.68 5.48
CA THR A 243 8.72 -8.67 6.89
C THR A 243 7.80 -9.84 7.21
N ILE A 244 6.80 -10.11 6.36
CA ILE A 244 5.87 -11.23 6.58
C ILE A 244 6.58 -12.58 6.50
N LEU A 245 7.51 -12.76 5.55
CA LEU A 245 8.28 -14.00 5.45
C LEU A 245 9.19 -14.21 6.66
N LEU A 246 9.82 -13.15 7.17
CA LEU A 246 10.62 -13.22 8.40
C LEU A 246 9.77 -13.56 9.63
N GLN A 247 8.56 -13.02 9.72
CA GLN A 247 7.63 -13.37 10.81
C GLN A 247 7.20 -14.84 10.72
N LYS A 248 6.96 -15.36 9.51
CA LYS A 248 6.68 -16.80 9.30
C LYS A 248 7.86 -17.66 9.73
N GLU A 249 9.08 -17.32 9.31
CA GLU A 249 10.29 -18.06 9.69
C GLU A 249 10.52 -18.05 11.21
N LYS A 250 10.24 -16.93 11.87
CA LYS A 250 10.31 -16.80 13.34
C LYS A 250 9.13 -17.41 14.09
N GLY A 251 8.10 -17.90 13.39
CA GLY A 251 6.88 -18.43 14.02
C GLY A 251 6.02 -17.39 14.73
N THR A 252 6.19 -16.09 14.44
CA THR A 252 5.41 -15.00 15.06
C THR A 252 4.19 -14.60 14.25
N LEU A 253 4.11 -15.04 12.98
CA LEU A 253 2.97 -14.79 12.13
C LEU A 253 1.79 -15.66 12.54
N LYS A 254 0.66 -15.03 12.88
CA LYS A 254 -0.58 -15.72 13.24
C LYS A 254 -1.39 -16.20 12.04
N ASN A 255 -1.34 -15.46 10.94
CA ASN A 255 -2.10 -15.75 9.73
C ASN A 255 -1.41 -16.85 8.90
N SER A 256 -2.20 -17.58 8.12
CA SER A 256 -1.68 -18.40 7.04
C SER A 256 -1.16 -17.52 5.89
N ILE A 257 -0.23 -18.03 5.10
CA ILE A 257 0.27 -17.35 3.90
C ILE A 257 0.20 -18.26 2.68
N SER A 258 0.10 -17.65 1.50
CA SER A 258 -0.02 -18.35 0.22
C SER A 258 1.25 -19.01 -0.28
N TYR A 259 2.39 -18.74 0.37
CA TYR A 259 3.69 -19.22 -0.06
C TYR A 259 4.13 -20.49 0.65
N THR A 260 4.51 -21.47 -0.18
CA THR A 260 5.25 -22.66 0.24
C THR A 260 6.55 -22.72 -0.55
N LYS A 261 7.67 -22.94 0.14
CA LYS A 261 8.97 -23.08 -0.50
C LYS A 261 8.93 -24.28 -1.45
N GLN A 262 9.29 -24.05 -2.72
CA GLN A 262 9.36 -25.09 -3.72
C GLN A 262 10.78 -25.68 -3.74
N GLU A 263 10.87 -27.01 -3.67
CA GLU A 263 12.14 -27.75 -3.75
C GLU A 263 12.39 -28.22 -5.20
N ASN A 264 13.66 -28.41 -5.56
CA ASN A 264 14.09 -28.90 -6.89
C ASN A 264 13.71 -27.97 -8.07
N LYS A 265 13.62 -26.66 -7.84
CA LYS A 265 13.36 -25.66 -8.88
C LYS A 265 14.64 -24.96 -9.35
N LYS A 266 14.73 -24.64 -10.65
CA LYS A 266 15.88 -23.95 -11.23
C LYS A 266 15.78 -22.43 -11.05
N TYR A 267 15.87 -21.98 -9.81
CA TYR A 267 15.81 -20.55 -9.46
C TYR A 267 17.20 -19.94 -9.33
N PHE A 268 17.35 -18.71 -9.81
CA PHE A 268 18.58 -17.95 -9.75
C PHE A 268 18.60 -17.04 -8.53
N ASP A 269 19.73 -17.03 -7.83
CA ASP A 269 20.02 -16.17 -6.70
C ASP A 269 21.25 -15.29 -7.01
N ALA A 270 21.01 -14.01 -7.30
CA ALA A 270 22.10 -13.07 -7.57
C ALA A 270 23.06 -12.90 -6.39
N LYS A 271 22.60 -13.14 -5.15
CA LYS A 271 23.40 -12.91 -3.94
C LYS A 271 24.40 -14.02 -3.69
N THR A 272 24.06 -15.25 -4.10
CA THR A 272 24.92 -16.43 -3.90
C THR A 272 25.65 -16.85 -5.17
N PHE A 273 25.25 -16.32 -6.34
CA PHE A 273 25.92 -16.56 -7.61
C PHE A 273 27.38 -16.08 -7.59
N LYS A 274 28.27 -16.93 -8.10
CA LYS A 274 29.68 -16.63 -8.34
C LYS A 274 30.04 -17.12 -9.75
N PRO A 275 30.47 -16.25 -10.66
CA PRO A 275 30.85 -16.68 -12.01
C PRO A 275 32.06 -17.61 -11.95
N ASP A 276 31.99 -18.74 -12.65
CA ASP A 276 33.02 -19.80 -12.62
C ASP A 276 34.39 -19.34 -13.17
N ASN A 277 34.43 -18.24 -13.92
CA ASN A 277 35.64 -17.77 -14.61
C ASN A 277 36.66 -16.99 -13.76
N LEU A 278 36.46 -16.84 -12.46
CA LEU A 278 37.51 -16.29 -11.58
C LEU A 278 38.68 -17.26 -11.29
N LYS A 279 38.71 -18.45 -11.91
CA LYS A 279 39.73 -19.49 -11.65
C LYS A 279 40.68 -19.82 -12.79
N LYS A 280 40.73 -19.07 -13.90
CA LYS A 280 41.61 -19.41 -15.05
C LYS A 280 42.59 -18.34 -15.52
N ASP A 281 42.90 -17.31 -14.73
CA ASP A 281 43.99 -16.38 -15.07
C ASP A 281 45.03 -16.14 -13.96
N ALA A 282 44.92 -16.82 -12.81
CA ALA A 282 45.94 -16.77 -11.74
C ALA A 282 47.09 -17.79 -11.94
N GLY A 283 47.28 -18.29 -13.17
CA GLY A 283 48.21 -19.39 -13.48
C GLY A 283 49.28 -19.06 -14.52
N ARG A 284 49.41 -17.82 -14.99
CA ARG A 284 50.54 -17.43 -15.83
C ARG A 284 51.68 -16.95 -14.93
N GLN A 285 52.51 -17.90 -14.50
CA GLN A 285 53.81 -17.57 -13.94
C GLN A 285 54.57 -16.70 -14.94
N GLU A 286 54.97 -15.50 -14.50
CA GLU A 286 56.05 -14.74 -15.11
C GLU A 286 57.31 -15.61 -15.11
N GLN A 287 57.72 -16.08 -16.29
CA GLN A 287 59.09 -16.51 -16.53
C GLN A 287 59.76 -15.49 -17.45
N THR A 288 60.74 -14.81 -16.87
CA THR A 288 61.70 -13.92 -17.53
C THR A 288 62.63 -14.72 -18.47
N PRO A 289 63.19 -14.08 -19.51
CA PRO A 289 63.88 -14.79 -20.59
C PRO A 289 65.37 -14.98 -20.29
N SER A 290 65.89 -16.20 -20.51
CA SER A 290 67.31 -16.46 -20.70
C SER A 290 67.55 -17.18 -22.03
N LYS A 291 68.47 -16.61 -22.82
CA LYS A 291 68.92 -17.07 -24.13
C LYS A 291 69.74 -18.36 -24.02
N GLU A 292 69.56 -19.31 -24.94
CA GLU A 292 70.66 -19.93 -25.69
C GLU A 292 70.17 -20.70 -26.93
N ASN A 293 71.09 -20.88 -27.88
CA ASN A 293 70.90 -21.12 -29.31
C ASN A 293 71.21 -22.59 -29.71
N SER A 294 70.40 -23.21 -30.60
CA SER A 294 70.86 -24.02 -31.76
C SER A 294 69.79 -24.95 -32.35
N GLY A 295 69.63 -24.90 -33.68
CA GLY A 295 69.67 -26.12 -34.50
C GLY A 295 68.37 -26.71 -35.07
N SER A 296 68.06 -26.29 -36.32
CA SER A 296 67.65 -27.13 -37.46
C SER A 296 66.19 -27.65 -37.63
N GLN A 297 65.53 -27.02 -38.62
CA GLN A 297 64.75 -27.54 -39.76
C GLN A 297 63.87 -28.81 -39.65
N ALA A 298 62.57 -28.64 -39.96
CA ALA A 298 61.84 -29.45 -40.95
C ALA A 298 60.55 -28.73 -41.43
N GLN A 299 60.41 -28.60 -42.75
CA GLN A 299 59.20 -28.15 -43.48
C GLN A 299 58.19 -29.31 -43.61
N GLU A 300 56.88 -29.06 -43.59
CA GLU A 300 55.99 -29.14 -44.78
C GLU A 300 54.48 -28.96 -44.45
N GLN A 301 53.87 -28.06 -45.24
CA GLN A 301 52.51 -28.01 -45.80
C GLN A 301 51.22 -27.84 -44.96
N ALA A 302 50.49 -26.79 -45.37
CA ALA A 302 49.15 -26.34 -44.99
C ALA A 302 48.02 -27.05 -45.79
N PRO A 303 46.72 -26.76 -45.54
CA PRO A 303 46.16 -25.52 -46.07
C PRO A 303 45.33 -24.71 -45.05
N ALA A 304 45.23 -23.43 -45.40
CA ALA A 304 44.71 -22.34 -44.61
C ALA A 304 43.17 -22.30 -44.57
N TYR A 305 42.63 -22.06 -43.37
CA TYR A 305 41.35 -21.36 -43.20
C TYR A 305 41.66 -19.97 -42.64
N GLN A 306 41.23 -18.94 -43.37
CA GLN A 306 41.39 -17.54 -42.98
C GLN A 306 40.43 -17.21 -41.82
N ALA A 307 40.99 -16.80 -40.69
CA ALA A 307 40.26 -16.08 -39.65
C ALA A 307 40.08 -14.61 -40.08
N PRO A 308 38.91 -13.98 -39.83
CA PRO A 308 38.74 -12.56 -40.09
C PRO A 308 39.68 -11.74 -39.19
N VAL A 309 40.48 -10.88 -39.81
CA VAL A 309 41.37 -9.95 -39.13
C VAL A 309 40.52 -8.81 -38.57
N TYR A 310 40.24 -8.83 -37.27
CA TYR A 310 39.77 -7.64 -36.57
C TYR A 310 40.95 -6.69 -36.40
N THR A 311 40.89 -5.55 -37.07
CA THR A 311 41.74 -4.39 -36.81
C THR A 311 41.54 -3.95 -35.35
N PRO A 312 42.60 -3.77 -34.55
CA PRO A 312 42.46 -3.17 -33.23
C PRO A 312 42.11 -1.70 -33.41
N SER A 313 40.84 -1.36 -33.18
CA SER A 313 40.43 0.02 -32.97
C SER A 313 41.13 0.58 -31.74
N ALA A 314 41.47 1.86 -31.82
CA ALA A 314 42.19 2.67 -30.84
C ALA A 314 41.80 2.41 -29.37
N PRO A 315 42.72 2.59 -28.41
CA PRO A 315 42.41 2.45 -26.99
C PRO A 315 41.29 3.42 -26.61
N VAL A 316 40.14 2.85 -26.27
CA VAL A 316 39.05 3.58 -25.61
C VAL A 316 39.57 3.97 -24.24
N GLN A 317 39.61 5.28 -23.97
CA GLN A 317 39.96 5.80 -22.65
C GLN A 317 39.00 5.18 -21.63
N GLN A 318 39.54 4.57 -20.56
CA GLN A 318 38.74 4.21 -19.40
C GLN A 318 38.05 5.48 -18.88
N PRO A 319 36.73 5.46 -18.63
CA PRO A 319 36.12 6.52 -17.84
C PRO A 319 36.78 6.55 -16.46
N ASP A 320 37.12 7.76 -16.00
CA ASP A 320 37.65 8.02 -14.66
C ASP A 320 36.73 7.34 -13.62
N PRO A 321 37.25 6.58 -12.64
CA PRO A 321 36.43 6.00 -11.60
C PRO A 321 35.58 7.08 -10.92
N GLU A 322 34.26 6.87 -10.90
CA GLU A 322 33.36 7.72 -10.15
C GLU A 322 33.83 7.84 -8.69
N PRO A 323 33.74 9.03 -8.08
CA PRO A 323 34.15 9.24 -6.71
C PRO A 323 33.42 8.26 -5.80
N THR A 324 34.18 7.50 -5.00
CA THR A 324 33.64 6.65 -3.94
C THR A 324 32.69 7.48 -3.08
N PRO A 325 31.43 7.04 -2.88
CA PRO A 325 30.49 7.73 -2.01
C PRO A 325 31.10 7.91 -0.62
N GLU A 326 31.05 9.14 -0.10
CA GLU A 326 31.47 9.41 1.27
C GLU A 326 30.65 8.52 2.23
N PRO A 327 31.28 7.97 3.29
CA PRO A 327 30.59 7.16 4.26
C PRO A 327 29.43 7.96 4.87
N ILE A 328 28.22 7.39 4.77
CA ILE A 328 27.02 7.94 5.38
C ILE A 328 27.27 8.00 6.89
N PRO A 329 27.09 9.17 7.54
CA PRO A 329 27.28 9.30 8.99
C PRO A 329 26.44 8.25 9.73
N GLU A 330 27.05 7.55 10.69
CA GLU A 330 26.32 6.64 11.56
C GLU A 330 25.15 7.38 12.22
N PRO A 331 23.96 6.76 12.30
CA PRO A 331 22.80 7.37 12.92
C PRO A 331 23.15 7.70 14.38
N ASN A 332 22.98 8.98 14.73
CA ASN A 332 23.15 9.46 16.09
C ASN A 332 22.24 8.64 17.01
N PRO A 333 22.76 8.01 18.09
CA PRO A 333 21.95 7.21 19.00
C PRO A 333 20.72 7.99 19.46
N GLU A 334 19.55 7.36 19.37
CA GLU A 334 18.30 7.95 19.82
C GLU A 334 18.42 8.41 21.27
N PRO A 335 17.91 9.60 21.62
CA PRO A 335 17.92 10.09 22.99
C PRO A 335 17.18 9.09 23.88
N THR A 336 17.87 8.62 24.91
CA THR A 336 17.28 7.76 25.94
C THR A 336 16.01 8.41 26.49
N PRO A 337 14.88 7.67 26.58
CA PRO A 337 13.63 8.20 27.12
C PRO A 337 13.86 8.83 28.49
N GLN A 338 13.45 10.07 28.63
CA GLN A 338 13.49 10.76 29.92
C GLN A 338 12.50 10.06 30.86
N PRO A 339 12.86 9.78 32.13
CA PRO A 339 11.96 9.11 33.06
C PRO A 339 10.64 9.88 33.20
N GLU A 340 9.52 9.14 33.14
CA GLU A 340 8.18 9.70 33.31
C GLU A 340 8.07 10.39 34.68
N PRO A 341 7.41 11.56 34.76
CA PRO A 341 7.18 12.25 36.02
C PRO A 341 6.33 11.38 36.94
N GLU A 342 6.75 11.27 38.21
CA GLU A 342 6.01 10.52 39.23
C GLU A 342 4.55 11.04 39.34
N PRO A 343 3.57 10.13 39.51
CA PRO A 343 2.17 10.52 39.63
C PRO A 343 1.96 11.42 40.84
N ALA A 344 1.21 12.51 40.62
CA ALA A 344 0.84 13.44 41.67
C ALA A 344 0.06 12.70 42.78
N PRO A 345 0.28 13.05 44.06
CA PRO A 345 -0.44 12.43 45.18
C PRO A 345 -1.95 12.60 45.01
N GLU A 346 -2.70 11.53 45.27
CA GLU A 346 -4.16 11.54 45.20
C GLU A 346 -4.74 12.59 46.17
N PRO A 347 -5.82 13.31 45.76
CA PRO A 347 -6.46 14.30 46.61
C PRO A 347 -7.07 13.63 47.85
N GLU A 348 -6.86 14.25 49.02
CA GLU A 348 -7.44 13.80 50.27
C GLU A 348 -8.98 13.74 50.18
N PRO A 349 -9.62 12.71 50.77
CA PRO A 349 -11.07 12.57 50.76
C PRO A 349 -11.75 13.75 51.45
N ALA A 350 -12.79 14.27 50.81
CA ALA A 350 -13.60 15.36 51.35
C ALA A 350 -14.27 14.96 52.68
N PRO A 351 -14.41 15.89 53.63
CA PRO A 351 -15.04 15.61 54.92
C PRO A 351 -16.50 15.20 54.74
N GLU A 352 -16.94 14.19 55.50
CA GLU A 352 -18.33 13.74 55.54
C GLU A 352 -19.27 14.85 56.01
N PRO A 353 -20.49 14.94 55.45
CA PRO A 353 -21.47 15.93 55.86
C PRO A 353 -21.97 15.69 57.30
N GLU A 354 -22.09 16.77 58.07
CA GLU A 354 -22.64 16.72 59.43
C GLU A 354 -24.12 16.26 59.43
N PRO A 355 -24.54 15.48 60.45
CA PRO A 355 -25.91 14.97 60.53
C PRO A 355 -26.92 16.09 60.78
N VAL A 356 -27.94 16.15 59.92
CA VAL A 356 -29.08 17.07 60.06
C VAL A 356 -30.02 16.53 61.14
N ILE A 357 -30.20 17.28 62.23
CA ILE A 357 -31.20 16.98 63.27
C ILE A 357 -32.58 17.41 62.75
N PRO A 358 -33.59 16.52 62.64
CA PRO A 358 -34.91 16.92 62.20
C PRO A 358 -35.67 17.66 63.31
N ASP A 359 -36.15 18.86 62.99
CA ASP A 359 -37.07 19.63 63.82
C ASP A 359 -38.36 18.84 64.08
N THR A 360 -38.64 18.57 65.35
CA THR A 360 -39.89 17.96 65.82
C THR A 360 -41.06 18.95 65.66
N PRO A 361 -42.17 18.57 64.99
CA PRO A 361 -43.36 19.43 64.93
C PRO A 361 -44.26 19.21 66.16
N GLY A 362 -44.48 20.31 66.88
CA GLY A 362 -45.69 20.71 67.61
C GLY A 362 -46.56 19.64 68.28
N GLN A 363 -46.48 19.58 69.62
CA GLN A 363 -47.58 19.09 70.45
C GLN A 363 -48.41 20.29 70.95
N SER A 364 -49.57 20.50 70.34
CA SER A 364 -50.62 21.39 70.82
C SER A 364 -51.79 20.53 71.30
N GLY A 365 -52.25 20.77 72.53
CA GLY A 365 -53.66 20.57 72.89
C GLY A 365 -53.94 19.66 74.10
N SER A 366 -54.28 20.31 75.22
CA SER A 366 -55.28 19.94 76.26
C SER A 366 -55.03 18.64 77.07
N ASP A 367 -55.32 18.54 78.37
CA ASP A 367 -56.48 19.06 79.08
C ASP A 367 -56.26 19.07 80.61
N SER A 368 -57.23 19.68 81.28
CA SER A 368 -57.34 20.21 82.61
C SER A 368 -57.51 19.20 83.74
N THR A 369 -57.18 19.73 84.92
CA THR A 369 -57.62 19.45 86.29
C THR A 369 -58.96 18.68 86.47
N VAL A 370 -58.87 17.61 87.27
CA VAL A 370 -59.90 16.91 88.11
C VAL A 370 -60.93 16.02 87.41
#